data_AF-A0A8J2L0P2-F1
#
_entry.id   AF-A0A8J2L0P2-F1
#
_cell.length_a   1.000
_cell.length_b   1.000
_cell.length_c   1.000
_cell.angle_alpha   90.00
_cell.angle_beta   90.00
_cell.angle_gamma   90.00
#
_symmetry.space_group_name_H-M   'P 1'
#
loop_
_entity.id
_entity.type
_entity.pdbx_description
1 polymer ?
#
loop_
_entity_poly.entity_id
_entity_poly.type
_entity_poly.pdbx_seq_one_letter_code
_entity_poly.pdbx_strand_id
1 'polypeptide(L)'
;RLCNGLPMTVPLDVTRRLDEGYFPKLTNSNSGRIWNGRQENTTLTMVGRDFQVGPNDIRQWSDRIAEAIDSGFVLSRNNERLPLTEETGIDILGDIIENGGTVAPNVQFYGNLHNMGHVLIGLSHDPDNRHLEGFGVMGDTAT
;
A
#
# COMPACT_ATOMS: atom_id res chain seq x y z
N ARG A 1 -3.30 10.76 -19.46
CA ARG A 1 -4.76 10.83 -19.23
C ARG A 1 -5.39 11.99 -19.99
N LEU A 2 -4.95 13.23 -19.74
CA LEU A 2 -5.51 14.43 -20.38
C LEU A 2 -5.51 14.38 -21.92
N CYS A 3 -4.44 13.90 -22.56
CA CYS A 3 -4.40 13.76 -24.03
C CYS A 3 -5.42 12.77 -24.61
N ASN A 4 -6.08 11.97 -23.78
CA ASN A 4 -7.12 11.02 -24.16
C ASN A 4 -8.49 11.39 -23.57
N GLY A 5 -8.69 12.65 -23.17
CA GLY A 5 -9.97 13.13 -22.63
C GLY A 5 -10.36 12.57 -21.26
N LEU A 6 -9.43 11.92 -20.56
CA LEU A 6 -9.68 11.38 -19.21
C LEU A 6 -9.30 12.40 -18.13
N PRO A 7 -10.09 12.50 -17.03
CA PRO A 7 -9.76 13.37 -15.91
C PRO A 7 -8.47 12.91 -15.21
N MET A 8 -7.93 13.77 -14.33
CA MET A 8 -6.81 13.39 -13.44
C MET A 8 -7.19 12.18 -12.58
N THR A 9 -6.17 11.44 -12.13
CA THR A 9 -6.37 10.33 -11.20
C THR A 9 -6.91 10.83 -9.88
N VAL A 10 -7.87 10.12 -9.32
CA VAL A 10 -8.38 10.37 -7.97
C VAL A 10 -7.50 9.60 -6.98
N PRO A 11 -7.05 10.22 -5.87
CA PRO A 11 -6.35 9.51 -4.81
C PRO A 11 -7.16 8.34 -4.26
N LEU A 12 -6.48 7.23 -3.97
CA LEU A 12 -7.11 6.01 -3.49
C LEU A 12 -7.52 6.14 -2.02
N ASP A 13 -8.79 5.88 -1.70
CA ASP A 13 -9.25 5.63 -0.34
C ASP A 13 -9.50 4.12 -0.16
N VAL A 14 -8.59 3.47 0.56
CA VAL A 14 -8.62 2.02 0.79
C VAL A 14 -9.82 1.53 1.60
N THR A 15 -10.56 2.43 2.24
CA THR A 15 -11.75 2.09 3.05
C THR A 15 -13.04 2.19 2.25
N ARG A 16 -12.96 2.73 1.04
CA ARG A 16 -14.06 2.79 0.09
C ARG A 16 -13.96 1.66 -0.91
N ARG A 17 -15.05 1.47 -1.62
CA ARG A 17 -15.12 0.55 -2.76
C ARG A 17 -14.24 1.09 -3.89
N LEU A 18 -13.48 0.21 -4.52
CA LEU A 18 -12.68 0.51 -5.70
C LEU A 18 -13.54 0.32 -6.94
N ASP A 19 -13.90 1.41 -7.61
CA ASP A 19 -14.81 1.36 -8.74
C ASP A 19 -14.16 0.67 -9.96
N GLU A 20 -12.89 0.97 -10.25
CA GLU A 20 -12.19 0.40 -11.40
C GLU A 20 -11.77 -1.06 -11.17
N GLY A 21 -12.17 -1.93 -12.10
CA GLY A 21 -11.62 -3.28 -12.25
C GLY A 21 -10.39 -3.32 -13.16
N TYR A 22 -9.65 -4.42 -13.11
CA TYR A 22 -8.55 -4.68 -14.04
C TYR A 22 -8.38 -6.18 -14.27
N PHE A 23 -8.25 -6.58 -15.54
CA PHE A 23 -8.07 -7.97 -15.95
C PHE A 23 -6.76 -8.10 -16.73
N PRO A 24 -5.67 -8.55 -16.08
CA PRO A 24 -4.32 -8.49 -16.64
C PRO A 24 -4.14 -9.26 -17.95
N LYS A 25 -4.88 -10.36 -18.12
CA LYS A 25 -4.68 -11.33 -19.22
C LYS A 25 -3.25 -11.88 -19.32
N LEU A 26 -2.49 -11.77 -18.23
CA LEU A 26 -1.14 -12.32 -18.10
C LEU A 26 -1.22 -13.75 -17.54
N THR A 27 -0.28 -14.59 -17.96
CA THR A 27 -0.04 -15.92 -17.41
C THR A 27 1.41 -16.02 -16.97
N ASN A 28 1.64 -16.49 -15.75
CA ASN A 28 2.98 -16.80 -15.27
C ASN A 28 3.48 -18.09 -15.95
N SER A 29 4.53 -17.99 -16.76
CA SER A 29 5.07 -19.12 -17.52
C SER A 29 5.63 -20.24 -16.64
N ASN A 30 6.10 -19.92 -15.43
CA ASN A 30 6.73 -20.89 -14.55
C ASN A 30 5.70 -21.75 -13.82
N SER A 31 4.61 -21.14 -13.35
CA SER A 31 3.54 -21.85 -12.62
C SER A 31 2.38 -22.29 -13.51
N GLY A 32 2.27 -21.74 -14.73
CA GLY A 32 1.11 -21.89 -15.61
C GLY A 32 -0.15 -21.19 -15.10
N ARG A 33 -0.08 -20.47 -13.96
CA ARG A 33 -1.21 -19.77 -13.37
C ARG A 33 -1.43 -18.41 -14.00
N ILE A 34 -2.70 -18.00 -14.10
CA ILE A 34 -3.06 -16.66 -14.53
C ILE A 34 -2.81 -15.65 -13.42
N TRP A 35 -2.52 -14.41 -13.80
CA TRP A 35 -2.57 -13.28 -12.86
C TRP A 35 -4.04 -12.89 -12.64
N ASN A 36 -4.48 -13.01 -11.39
CA ASN A 36 -5.87 -12.77 -11.05
C ASN A 36 -6.29 -11.33 -11.31
N GLY A 37 -7.48 -11.18 -11.92
CA GLY A 37 -8.09 -9.88 -12.11
C GLY A 37 -8.80 -9.39 -10.85
N ARG A 38 -8.93 -8.07 -10.72
CA ARG A 38 -9.78 -7.44 -9.72
C ARG A 38 -11.07 -7.01 -10.39
N GLN A 39 -12.21 -7.45 -9.86
CA GLN A 39 -13.53 -7.04 -10.35
C GLN A 39 -13.75 -5.55 -10.10
N GLU A 40 -14.59 -4.93 -10.91
CA GLU A 40 -15.11 -3.60 -10.60
C GLU A 40 -15.83 -3.61 -9.26
N ASN A 41 -15.90 -2.46 -8.60
CA ASN A 41 -16.63 -2.29 -7.35
C ASN A 41 -16.14 -3.22 -6.21
N THR A 42 -14.84 -3.52 -6.16
CA THR A 42 -14.23 -4.36 -5.12
C THR A 42 -14.04 -3.57 -3.83
N THR A 43 -14.48 -4.12 -2.70
CA THR A 43 -14.17 -3.58 -1.36
C THR A 43 -12.98 -4.30 -0.77
N LEU A 44 -11.96 -3.56 -0.32
CA LEU A 44 -10.80 -4.13 0.34
C LEU A 44 -11.18 -4.62 1.74
N THR A 45 -10.75 -5.83 2.10
CA THR A 45 -10.97 -6.43 3.40
C THR A 45 -9.63 -6.75 4.08
N MET A 46 -9.68 -7.18 5.33
CA MET A 46 -8.49 -7.68 6.01
C MET A 46 -7.90 -8.86 5.23
N VAL A 47 -6.61 -8.76 4.92
CA VAL A 47 -5.78 -9.87 4.45
C VAL A 47 -5.28 -10.62 5.68
N GLY A 48 -5.59 -11.92 5.74
CA GLY A 48 -5.30 -12.81 6.86
C GLY A 48 -4.55 -14.06 6.40
N ARG A 49 -3.41 -13.86 5.70
CA ARG A 49 -2.57 -14.93 5.13
C ARG A 49 -1.15 -14.78 5.66
N ASP A 50 -0.17 -14.76 4.75
CA ASP A 50 1.23 -14.43 4.99
C ASP A 50 1.41 -13.01 5.57
N PHE A 51 0.40 -12.15 5.33
CA PHE A 51 0.29 -10.81 5.91
C PHE A 51 -0.98 -10.72 6.77
N GLN A 52 -0.92 -9.84 7.77
CA GLN A 52 -2.04 -9.50 8.65
C GLN A 52 -2.25 -7.99 8.58
N VAL A 53 -3.06 -7.54 7.62
CA VAL A 53 -3.27 -6.12 7.35
C VAL A 53 -4.66 -5.85 6.81
N GLY A 54 -5.30 -4.79 7.26
CA GLY A 54 -6.59 -4.32 6.77
C GLY A 54 -6.58 -2.83 6.40
N PRO A 55 -7.68 -2.33 5.79
CA PRO A 55 -7.81 -0.93 5.42
C PRO A 55 -7.63 0.06 6.58
N ASN A 56 -8.00 -0.33 7.80
CA ASN A 56 -7.84 0.51 8.99
C ASN A 56 -6.38 0.70 9.39
N ASP A 57 -5.52 -0.31 9.19
CA ASP A 57 -4.09 -0.19 9.48
C ASP A 57 -3.45 0.83 8.55
N ILE A 58 -3.76 0.76 7.25
CA ILE A 58 -3.30 1.72 6.24
C ILE A 58 -3.75 3.14 6.58
N ARG A 59 -5.04 3.32 6.94
CA ARG A 59 -5.56 4.63 7.35
C ARG A 59 -4.81 5.15 8.57
N GLN A 60 -4.63 4.34 9.60
CA GLN A 60 -3.93 4.75 10.82
C GLN A 60 -2.49 5.17 10.54
N TRP A 61 -1.77 4.44 9.69
CA TRP A 61 -0.42 4.82 9.27
C TRP A 61 -0.41 6.11 8.46
N SER A 62 -1.39 6.30 7.56
CA SER A 62 -1.55 7.54 6.80
C SER A 62 -1.78 8.75 7.73
N ASP A 63 -2.66 8.60 8.72
CA ASP A 63 -2.97 9.67 9.67
C ASP A 63 -1.74 10.04 10.51
N ARG A 64 -0.96 9.05 10.97
CA ARG A 64 0.29 9.30 11.73
C ARG A 64 1.36 9.98 10.88
N ILE A 65 1.48 9.61 9.61
CA ILE A 65 2.43 10.24 8.69
C ILE A 65 2.00 11.69 8.42
N ALA A 66 0.70 11.94 8.20
CA ALA A 66 0.16 13.29 8.05
C ALA A 66 0.43 14.15 9.29
N GLU A 67 0.21 13.61 10.49
CA GLU A 67 0.51 14.31 11.76
C GLU A 67 2.02 14.64 11.89
N ALA A 68 2.91 13.74 11.47
CA ALA A 68 4.35 13.99 11.47
C ALA A 68 4.74 15.11 10.50
N ILE A 69 4.10 15.15 9.32
CA ILE A 69 4.29 16.23 8.33
C ILE A 69 3.80 17.56 8.90
N ASP A 70 2.58 17.61 9.45
CA ASP A 70 1.98 18.82 9.99
C ASP A 70 2.75 19.37 11.21
N SER A 71 3.34 18.48 12.01
CA SER A 71 4.15 18.85 13.18
C SER A 71 5.62 19.16 12.85
N GLY A 72 6.09 18.83 11.64
CA GLY A 72 7.46 19.07 11.18
C GLY A 72 8.51 18.15 11.79
N PHE A 73 8.13 17.03 12.40
CA PHE A 73 9.07 16.04 12.92
C PHE A 73 8.47 14.62 12.94
N VAL A 74 9.33 13.60 12.88
CA VAL A 74 8.96 12.20 13.12
C VAL A 74 9.42 11.73 14.49
N LEU A 75 8.78 10.71 15.03
CA LEU A 75 9.16 10.06 16.28
C LEU A 75 10.08 8.87 15.99
N SER A 76 11.26 8.85 16.62
CA SER A 76 12.12 7.66 16.62
C SER A 76 11.57 6.58 17.55
N ARG A 77 12.14 5.36 17.50
CA ARG A 77 11.80 4.27 18.44
C ARG A 77 12.02 4.63 19.91
N ASN A 78 12.87 5.61 20.20
CA ASN A 78 13.18 6.07 21.55
C ASN A 78 12.34 7.30 21.96
N ASN A 79 11.27 7.62 21.22
CA ASN A 79 10.46 8.83 21.38
C ASN A 79 11.22 10.15 21.17
N GLU A 80 12.36 10.12 20.48
CA GLU A 80 13.06 11.35 20.09
C GLU A 80 12.37 11.97 18.87
N ARG A 81 12.32 13.31 18.85
CA ARG A 81 11.78 14.06 17.72
C ARG A 81 12.88 14.30 16.70
N LEU A 82 12.77 13.69 15.53
CA LEU A 82 13.67 13.91 14.40
C LEU A 82 13.03 14.94 13.47
N PRO A 83 13.60 16.15 13.34
CA PRO A 83 13.00 17.21 12.53
C PRO A 83 12.99 16.85 11.04
N LEU A 84 11.90 17.19 10.36
CA LEU A 84 11.78 17.13 8.91
C LEU A 84 12.36 18.43 8.33
N THR A 85 13.66 18.43 8.06
CA THR A 85 14.36 19.60 7.49
C THR A 85 14.17 19.70 5.98
N GLU A 86 14.51 20.84 5.38
CA GLU A 86 14.50 21.01 3.92
C GLU A 86 15.47 20.06 3.20
N GLU A 87 16.55 19.64 3.87
CA GLU A 87 17.59 18.80 3.28
C GLU A 87 17.28 17.30 3.40
N THR A 88 16.79 16.84 4.57
CA THR A 88 16.64 15.41 4.87
C THR A 88 15.20 14.97 5.12
N GLY A 89 14.26 15.91 5.24
CA GLY A 89 12.87 15.58 5.59
C GLY A 89 12.21 14.67 4.57
N ILE A 90 12.44 14.89 3.28
CA ILE A 90 11.84 14.04 2.23
C ILE A 90 12.39 12.62 2.20
N ASP A 91 13.67 12.44 2.52
CA ASP A 91 14.32 11.13 2.62
C ASP A 91 13.72 10.32 3.77
N ILE A 92 13.61 10.96 4.95
CA ILE A 92 12.94 10.38 6.13
C ILE A 92 11.48 10.02 5.82
N LEU A 93 10.75 10.88 5.10
CA LEU A 93 9.37 10.60 4.69
C LEU A 93 9.28 9.41 3.73
N GLY A 94 10.20 9.31 2.77
CA GLY A 94 10.32 8.15 1.89
C GLY A 94 10.48 6.86 2.68
N ASP A 95 11.43 6.86 3.62
CA ASP A 95 11.71 5.70 4.48
C ASP A 95 10.51 5.25 5.32
N ILE A 96 9.71 6.17 5.87
CA ILE A 96 8.53 5.76 6.68
C ILE A 96 7.31 5.39 5.83
N ILE A 97 7.16 5.97 4.63
CA ILE A 97 6.03 5.69 3.73
C ILE A 97 6.23 4.34 3.03
N GLU A 98 7.44 4.08 2.50
CA GLU A 98 7.78 2.80 1.88
C GLU A 98 8.03 1.70 2.93
N ASN A 99 8.48 2.08 4.13
CA ASN A 99 9.17 1.21 5.09
C ASN A 99 10.56 0.77 4.58
N GLY A 100 11.52 1.68 4.69
CA GLY A 100 12.96 1.43 4.45
C GLY A 100 13.61 0.44 5.44
N GLY A 101 12.83 -0.25 6.27
CA GLY A 101 13.32 -1.29 7.18
C GLY A 101 14.22 -0.74 8.29
N THR A 102 15.53 -0.96 8.15
CA THR A 102 16.50 -0.55 9.19
C THR A 102 16.80 0.94 9.20
N VAL A 103 16.58 1.64 8.08
CA VAL A 103 16.82 3.10 7.98
C VAL A 103 15.62 3.92 8.46
N ALA A 104 14.40 3.34 8.37
CA ALA A 104 13.18 3.98 8.83
C ALA A 104 13.19 4.23 10.36
N PRO A 105 13.01 5.48 10.83
CA PRO A 105 13.16 5.83 12.24
C PRO A 105 12.28 5.05 13.21
N ASN A 106 11.07 4.67 12.80
CA ASN A 106 10.13 3.94 13.65
C ASN A 106 9.07 3.16 12.85
N VAL A 107 9.49 2.03 12.27
CA VAL A 107 8.61 1.11 11.51
C VAL A 107 7.40 0.62 12.32
N GLN A 108 7.55 0.40 13.64
CA GLN A 108 6.43 -0.08 14.46
C GLN A 108 5.32 0.97 14.58
N PHE A 109 5.67 2.25 14.56
CA PHE A 109 4.73 3.35 14.68
C PHE A 109 4.15 3.77 13.33
N TYR A 110 5.01 3.97 12.31
CA TYR A 110 4.60 4.44 10.98
C TYR A 110 4.17 3.31 10.03
N GLY A 111 4.46 2.06 10.36
CA GLY A 111 3.98 0.90 9.65
C GLY A 111 4.68 0.62 8.33
N ASN A 112 3.92 0.05 7.39
CA ASN A 112 4.38 -0.34 6.07
C ASN A 112 3.34 0.04 5.01
N LEU A 113 3.06 1.35 4.93
CA LEU A 113 1.90 1.89 4.23
C LEU A 113 1.89 1.54 2.74
N HIS A 114 2.97 1.87 2.03
CA HIS A 114 3.08 1.64 0.59
C HIS A 114 2.97 0.15 0.25
N ASN A 115 3.84 -0.68 0.84
CA ASN A 115 3.91 -2.09 0.45
C ASN A 115 2.65 -2.87 0.89
N MET A 116 2.06 -2.55 2.05
CA MET A 116 0.81 -3.20 2.44
C MET A 116 -0.39 -2.71 1.63
N GLY A 117 -0.33 -1.49 1.08
CA GLY A 117 -1.28 -1.05 0.05
C GLY A 117 -1.25 -1.95 -1.19
N HIS A 118 -0.05 -2.26 -1.69
CA HIS A 118 0.14 -3.23 -2.77
C HIS A 118 -0.44 -4.61 -2.43
N VAL A 119 -0.17 -5.12 -1.23
CA VAL A 119 -0.69 -6.42 -0.75
C VAL A 119 -2.22 -6.43 -0.65
N LEU A 120 -2.84 -5.40 -0.05
CA LEU A 120 -4.30 -5.32 0.09
C LEU A 120 -5.00 -5.36 -1.27
N ILE A 121 -4.48 -4.61 -2.24
CA ILE A 121 -5.08 -4.58 -3.58
C ILE A 121 -4.80 -5.90 -4.32
N GLY A 122 -3.57 -6.39 -4.26
CA GLY A 122 -3.12 -7.61 -4.94
C GLY A 122 -3.85 -8.87 -4.48
N LEU A 123 -4.23 -8.96 -3.21
CA LEU A 123 -4.95 -10.12 -2.64
C LEU A 123 -6.44 -9.89 -2.42
N SER A 124 -7.00 -8.77 -2.88
CA SER A 124 -8.42 -8.44 -2.67
C SER A 124 -9.41 -9.49 -3.17
N HIS A 125 -9.01 -10.36 -4.10
CA HIS A 125 -9.84 -11.44 -4.64
C HIS A 125 -9.79 -12.75 -3.80
N ASP A 126 -8.76 -12.94 -2.96
CA ASP A 126 -8.61 -14.11 -2.07
C ASP A 126 -7.81 -13.75 -0.81
N PRO A 127 -8.37 -12.89 0.07
CA PRO A 127 -7.65 -12.26 1.16
C PRO A 127 -7.31 -13.20 2.32
N ASP A 128 -7.91 -14.40 2.39
CA ASP A 128 -7.69 -15.39 3.46
C ASP A 128 -7.24 -16.77 2.93
N ASN A 129 -6.87 -16.85 1.64
CA ASN A 129 -6.34 -18.03 0.97
C ASN A 129 -7.35 -19.19 0.83
N ARG A 130 -8.65 -18.95 1.03
CA ARG A 130 -9.66 -20.01 0.93
C ARG A 130 -9.79 -20.57 -0.48
N HIS A 131 -9.39 -19.79 -1.50
CA HIS A 131 -9.45 -20.17 -2.90
C HIS A 131 -8.10 -20.61 -3.47
N LEU A 132 -7.04 -20.58 -2.67
CA LEU A 132 -5.67 -20.97 -3.05
C LEU A 132 -5.14 -20.16 -4.24
N GLU A 133 -5.55 -18.90 -4.33
CA GLU A 133 -5.16 -17.98 -5.38
C GLU A 133 -3.88 -17.22 -5.01
N GLY A 134 -3.09 -16.89 -6.03
CA GLY A 134 -1.88 -16.08 -5.90
C GLY A 134 -2.19 -14.57 -5.95
N PHE A 135 -1.15 -13.74 -5.91
CA PHE A 135 -1.32 -12.29 -6.07
C PHE A 135 -1.88 -11.92 -7.46
N GLY A 136 -2.68 -10.87 -7.50
CA GLY A 136 -2.88 -10.08 -8.72
C GLY A 136 -1.64 -9.22 -9.01
N VAL A 137 -1.64 -8.51 -10.15
CA VAL A 137 -0.47 -7.76 -10.63
C VAL A 137 0.09 -6.75 -9.63
N MET A 138 -0.76 -6.13 -8.81
CA MET A 138 -0.30 -5.18 -7.77
C MET A 138 0.60 -5.80 -6.71
N GLY A 139 0.68 -7.13 -6.61
CA GLY A 139 1.55 -7.81 -5.66
C GLY A 139 2.98 -8.09 -6.17
N ASP A 140 3.31 -7.73 -7.41
CA ASP A 140 4.63 -7.97 -8.00
C ASP A 140 5.12 -6.69 -8.69
N THR A 141 6.38 -6.33 -8.44
CA THR A 141 6.96 -5.08 -8.95
C THR A 141 7.23 -5.10 -10.46
N ALA A 142 7.24 -6.29 -11.08
CA ALA A 142 7.42 -6.43 -12.52
C ALA A 142 6.12 -6.26 -13.34
N THR A 143 4.96 -6.16 -12.70
CA THR A 143 3.64 -6.09 -13.35
C THR A 143 2.80 -4.92 -12.88
#